data_AF-A0A3M9ZXZ4-F1
#
_entry.id   AF-A0A3M9ZXZ4-F1
#
_cell.length_a   1.000
_cell.length_b   1.000
_cell.length_c   1.000
_cell.angle_alpha   90.00
_cell.angle_beta   90.00
_cell.angle_gamma   90.00
#
_symmetry.space_group_name_H-M   'P 1'
#
loop_
_entity.id
_entity.type
_entity.pdbx_description
1 polymer ?
#
loop_
_entity_poly.entity_id
_entity_poly.type
_entity_poly.pdbx_seq_one_letter_code
_entity_poly.pdbx_strand_id
1 'polypeptide(L)'
;MPNFDKTWARQETQSVTGKLREAVKPQGALKPRIQTAVNKLQVQISKMDSMLGKLHERDAQLFQRVVTAMQQHDTSTSKVLSNELAEIRKVTKMLGNARMSLEQVQLRLTTIHDLGDAMVAIGPAMSTMKGLKSSLGRFMPEADSELNTMTQTLNGLMVDSLAGDSFNVESDVSNEETEKILQEASAVAEQQIGDKFPSVPSSTGLSSQSTTSTFE
;
A
#
# COMPACT_ATOMS: atom_id res chain seq x y z
N MET A 1 12.01 -25.00 12.26
CA MET A 1 12.61 -24.99 10.91
C MET A 1 14.06 -24.50 10.99
N PRO A 2 15.08 -25.38 11.03
CA PRO A 2 16.46 -24.99 11.36
C PRO A 2 17.23 -24.25 10.24
N ASN A 3 16.64 -24.08 9.05
CA ASN A 3 17.34 -23.55 7.87
C ASN A 3 16.80 -22.20 7.35
N PHE A 4 15.77 -21.62 7.98
CA PHE A 4 15.16 -20.37 7.50
C PHE A 4 16.13 -19.19 7.51
N ASP A 5 16.87 -19.01 8.61
CA ASP A 5 17.92 -17.99 8.76
C ASP A 5 18.93 -18.02 7.59
N LYS A 6 19.40 -19.22 7.24
CA LYS A 6 20.34 -19.47 6.13
C LYS A 6 19.74 -19.22 4.75
N THR A 7 18.42 -19.26 4.58
CA THR A 7 17.76 -18.93 3.31
C THR A 7 17.32 -17.46 3.24
N TRP A 8 17.10 -16.84 4.41
CA TRP A 8 16.64 -15.47 4.57
C TRP A 8 17.78 -14.45 4.41
N ALA A 9 18.86 -14.61 5.19
CA ALA A 9 19.89 -13.59 5.35
C ALA A 9 21.28 -13.96 4.82
N ARG A 10 21.48 -15.19 4.32
CA ARG A 10 22.82 -15.68 3.93
C ARG A 10 23.50 -14.78 2.90
N GLN A 11 24.51 -14.03 3.34
CA GLN A 11 25.54 -13.49 2.46
C GLN A 11 26.27 -14.68 1.80
N GLU A 12 26.48 -14.60 0.48
CA GLU A 12 27.32 -15.55 -0.25
C GLU A 12 28.73 -15.56 0.36
N THR A 13 28.99 -16.46 1.30
CA THR A 13 30.36 -16.87 1.60
C THR A 13 30.84 -17.61 0.36
N GLN A 14 31.73 -16.99 -0.41
CA GLN A 14 32.37 -17.58 -1.58
C GLN A 14 32.95 -18.95 -1.21
N SER A 15 32.25 -20.02 -1.59
CA SER A 15 32.83 -21.36 -1.55
C SER A 15 33.67 -21.51 -2.81
N VAL A 16 34.99 -21.44 -2.64
CA VAL A 16 35.97 -21.47 -3.72
C VAL A 16 36.11 -22.84 -4.40
N THR A 17 35.30 -23.83 -4.05
CA THR A 17 35.40 -25.19 -4.60
C THR A 17 34.19 -25.55 -5.46
N GLY A 18 34.39 -25.56 -6.78
CA GLY A 18 33.55 -26.33 -7.71
C GLY A 18 32.82 -25.54 -8.79
N LYS A 19 33.56 -24.91 -9.72
CA LYS A 19 33.05 -24.30 -10.96
C LYS A 19 32.51 -25.34 -11.96
N LEU A 20 31.49 -26.14 -11.60
CA LEU A 20 30.95 -27.19 -12.49
C LEU A 20 29.47 -27.54 -12.23
N ARG A 21 28.60 -26.51 -12.06
CA ARG A 21 27.15 -26.71 -12.12
C ARG A 21 26.40 -25.48 -12.64
N GLU A 22 26.63 -25.17 -13.92
CA GLU A 22 26.13 -23.97 -14.63
C GLU A 22 24.69 -24.12 -15.15
N ALA A 23 23.75 -24.61 -14.34
CA ALA A 23 22.33 -24.66 -14.75
C ALA A 23 21.30 -24.55 -13.62
N VAL A 24 21.72 -24.38 -12.37
CA VAL A 24 20.79 -24.11 -11.26
C VAL A 24 21.38 -22.97 -10.47
N LYS A 25 21.15 -21.74 -10.93
CA LYS A 25 21.54 -20.53 -10.22
C LYS A 25 20.87 -20.60 -8.84
N PRO A 26 21.59 -20.78 -7.72
CA PRO A 26 20.96 -20.66 -6.43
C PRO A 26 20.44 -19.23 -6.39
N GLN A 27 19.12 -19.06 -6.39
CA GLN A 27 18.58 -17.72 -6.21
C GLN A 27 19.10 -17.26 -4.85
N GLY A 28 19.87 -16.17 -4.83
CA GLY A 28 20.53 -15.68 -3.61
C GLY A 28 19.54 -15.45 -2.45
N ALA A 29 20.06 -15.13 -1.27
CA ALA A 29 19.24 -14.99 -0.07
C ALA A 29 17.99 -14.10 -0.28
N LEU A 30 16.90 -14.46 0.39
CA LEU A 30 15.60 -13.87 0.13
C LEU A 30 15.52 -12.38 0.52
N LYS A 31 16.10 -12.01 1.67
CA LYS A 31 16.13 -10.64 2.17
C LYS A 31 16.71 -9.62 1.18
N PRO A 32 17.95 -9.76 0.66
CA PRO A 32 18.50 -8.78 -0.28
C PRO A 32 17.72 -8.70 -1.60
N ARG A 33 17.07 -9.80 -2.02
CA ARG A 33 16.21 -9.80 -3.21
C ARG A 33 14.92 -9.02 -2.98
N ILE A 34 14.27 -9.20 -1.83
CA ILE A 34 13.09 -8.42 -1.43
C ILE A 34 13.46 -6.94 -1.32
N GLN A 35 14.56 -6.60 -0.64
CA GLN A 35 15.03 -5.21 -0.54
C GLN A 35 15.29 -4.59 -1.91
N THR A 36 15.94 -5.33 -2.81
CA THR A 36 16.17 -4.86 -4.18
C THR A 36 14.86 -4.63 -4.93
N ALA A 37 13.87 -5.50 -4.74
CA ALA A 37 12.55 -5.36 -5.36
C ALA A 37 11.82 -4.11 -4.80
N VAL A 38 11.81 -3.92 -3.49
CA VAL A 38 11.23 -2.72 -2.82
C VAL A 38 11.85 -1.44 -3.38
N ASN A 39 13.18 -1.36 -3.44
CA ASN A 39 13.88 -0.19 -3.98
C ASN A 39 13.50 0.07 -5.45
N LYS A 40 13.42 -0.99 -6.28
CA LYS A 40 13.01 -0.86 -7.69
C LYS A 40 11.57 -0.40 -7.83
N LEU A 41 10.66 -0.91 -7.01
CA LEU A 41 9.25 -0.49 -7.01
C LEU A 41 9.13 0.98 -6.64
N GLN A 42 9.85 1.44 -5.62
CA GLN A 42 9.84 2.83 -5.20
C GLN A 42 10.28 3.78 -6.34
N VAL A 43 11.33 3.41 -7.09
CA VAL A 43 11.77 4.19 -8.27
C VAL A 43 10.67 4.26 -9.34
N GLN A 44 9.96 3.16 -9.61
CA GLN A 44 8.88 3.15 -10.59
C GLN A 44 7.68 3.98 -10.12
N ILE A 45 7.30 3.88 -8.84
CA ILE A 45 6.23 4.67 -8.24
C ILE A 45 6.53 6.17 -8.36
N SER A 46 7.74 6.61 -7.97
CA SER A 46 8.15 8.01 -8.12
C SER A 46 8.13 8.49 -9.57
N LYS A 47 8.50 7.62 -10.51
CA LYS A 47 8.41 7.93 -11.94
C LYS A 47 6.95 8.07 -12.40
N MET A 48 6.05 7.21 -11.94
CA MET A 48 4.62 7.31 -12.21
C MET A 48 4.02 8.58 -11.63
N ASP A 49 4.40 8.96 -10.40
CA ASP A 49 3.97 10.22 -9.77
C ASP A 49 4.38 11.44 -10.61
N SER A 50 5.61 11.47 -11.11
CA SER A 50 6.06 12.54 -12.03
C SER A 50 5.27 12.56 -13.34
N MET A 51 4.93 11.40 -13.90
CA MET A 51 4.12 11.31 -15.12
C MET A 51 2.67 11.76 -14.88
N LEU A 52 2.07 11.37 -13.76
CA LEU A 52 0.73 11.80 -13.35
C LEU A 52 0.67 13.33 -13.20
N GLY A 53 1.66 13.94 -12.54
CA GLY A 53 1.75 15.40 -12.42
C GLY A 53 1.77 16.10 -13.79
N LYS A 54 2.56 15.58 -14.74
CA LYS A 54 2.62 16.12 -16.12
C LYS A 54 1.31 15.94 -16.88
N LEU A 55 0.62 14.82 -16.68
CA LEU A 55 -0.69 14.57 -17.31
C LEU A 55 -1.75 15.53 -16.76
N HIS A 56 -1.75 15.81 -15.46
CA HIS A 56 -2.64 16.80 -14.84
C HIS A 56 -2.38 18.22 -15.35
N GLU A 57 -1.12 18.62 -15.49
CA GLU A 57 -0.77 19.92 -16.08
C GLU A 57 -1.27 20.01 -17.53
N ARG A 58 -1.09 18.94 -18.32
CA ARG A 58 -1.59 18.89 -19.70
C ARG A 58 -3.12 18.89 -19.78
N ASP A 59 -3.81 18.22 -18.87
CA ASP A 59 -5.27 18.27 -18.76
C ASP A 59 -5.74 19.71 -18.60
N ALA A 60 -5.19 20.44 -17.62
CA ALA A 60 -5.56 21.83 -17.35
C ALA A 60 -5.29 22.75 -18.55
N GLN A 61 -4.13 22.61 -19.21
CA GLN A 61 -3.78 23.38 -20.40
C GLN A 61 -4.73 23.09 -21.58
N LEU A 62 -5.02 21.81 -21.85
CA LEU A 62 -5.95 21.43 -22.92
C LEU A 62 -7.36 21.90 -22.62
N PHE A 63 -7.82 21.77 -21.37
CA PHE A 63 -9.13 22.25 -20.95
C PHE A 63 -9.28 23.75 -21.18
N GLN A 64 -8.27 24.56 -20.80
CA GLN A 64 -8.31 26.00 -21.06
C GLN A 64 -8.38 26.31 -22.57
N ARG A 65 -7.66 25.55 -23.41
CA ARG A 65 -7.71 25.71 -24.87
C ARG A 65 -9.06 25.31 -25.46
N VAL A 66 -9.70 24.26 -24.93
CA VAL A 66 -11.08 23.89 -25.30
C VAL A 66 -12.02 25.05 -25.00
N VAL A 67 -11.94 25.65 -23.80
CA VAL A 67 -12.77 26.81 -23.41
C VAL A 67 -12.56 27.98 -24.37
N THR A 68 -11.30 28.33 -24.70
CA THR A 68 -11.01 29.40 -25.66
C THR A 68 -11.57 29.12 -27.05
N ALA A 69 -11.42 27.90 -27.57
CA ALA A 69 -11.97 27.53 -28.88
C ALA A 69 -13.51 27.60 -28.89
N MET A 70 -14.16 27.18 -27.79
CA MET A 70 -15.61 27.30 -27.62
C MET A 70 -16.08 28.76 -27.61
N GLN A 71 -15.37 29.65 -26.92
CA GLN A 71 -15.67 31.09 -26.89
C GLN A 71 -15.54 31.75 -28.26
N GLN A 72 -14.59 31.27 -29.07
CA GLN A 72 -14.38 31.74 -30.45
C GLN A 72 -15.34 31.08 -31.46
N HIS A 73 -16.27 30.24 -31.00
CA HIS A 73 -17.17 29.44 -31.83
C HIS A 73 -16.43 28.52 -32.85
N ASP A 74 -15.16 28.18 -32.58
CA ASP A 74 -14.41 27.21 -33.37
C ASP A 74 -14.75 25.78 -32.93
N THR A 75 -15.86 25.29 -33.48
CA THR A 75 -16.41 23.95 -33.18
C THR A 75 -15.51 22.80 -33.61
N SER A 76 -14.70 22.98 -34.65
CA SER A 76 -13.79 21.95 -35.14
C SER A 76 -12.64 21.75 -34.15
N THR A 77 -11.98 22.85 -33.79
CA THR A 77 -10.86 22.84 -32.84
C THR A 77 -11.32 22.39 -31.45
N SER A 78 -12.47 22.89 -30.97
CA SER A 78 -12.99 22.48 -29.65
C SER A 78 -13.27 20.98 -29.58
N LYS A 79 -13.81 20.37 -30.66
CA LYS A 79 -14.08 18.94 -30.72
C LYS A 79 -12.80 18.11 -30.70
N VAL A 80 -11.79 18.48 -31.50
CA VAL A 80 -10.49 17.78 -31.54
C VAL A 80 -9.79 17.85 -30.18
N LEU A 81 -9.71 19.05 -29.57
CA LEU A 81 -9.06 19.22 -28.28
C LEU A 81 -9.82 18.50 -27.14
N SER A 82 -11.14 18.44 -27.20
CA SER A 82 -11.94 17.71 -26.20
C SER A 82 -11.71 16.20 -26.27
N ASN A 83 -11.56 15.63 -27.47
CA ASN A 83 -11.22 14.22 -27.63
C ASN A 83 -9.84 13.91 -27.05
N GLU A 84 -8.85 14.75 -27.32
CA GLU A 84 -7.50 14.60 -26.73
C GLU A 84 -7.55 14.69 -25.20
N LEU A 85 -8.30 15.66 -24.65
CA LEU A 85 -8.48 15.79 -23.21
C LEU A 85 -9.10 14.52 -22.59
N ALA A 86 -10.09 13.92 -23.26
CA ALA A 86 -10.70 12.67 -22.79
C ALA A 86 -9.69 11.51 -22.77
N GLU A 87 -8.83 11.40 -23.78
CA GLU A 87 -7.77 10.38 -23.81
C GLU A 87 -6.70 10.63 -22.73
N ILE A 88 -6.30 11.88 -22.50
CA ILE A 88 -5.38 12.23 -21.39
C ILE A 88 -5.96 11.79 -20.04
N ARG A 89 -7.26 12.02 -19.79
CA ARG A 89 -7.94 11.58 -18.56
C ARG A 89 -7.97 10.06 -18.43
N LYS A 90 -8.23 9.35 -19.53
CA LYS A 90 -8.22 7.88 -19.56
C LYS A 90 -6.84 7.32 -19.23
N VAL A 91 -5.78 7.87 -19.83
CA VAL A 91 -4.40 7.48 -19.53
C VAL A 91 -4.03 7.81 -18.09
N THR A 92 -4.45 8.97 -17.58
CA THR A 92 -4.23 9.39 -16.18
C THR A 92 -4.85 8.38 -15.21
N LYS A 93 -6.11 7.97 -15.44
CA LYS A 93 -6.78 6.95 -14.63
C LYS A 93 -6.06 5.60 -14.67
N MET A 94 -5.67 5.14 -15.87
CA MET A 94 -4.94 3.89 -16.04
C MET A 94 -3.60 3.90 -15.29
N LEU A 95 -2.84 4.99 -15.42
CA LEU A 95 -1.55 5.15 -14.77
C LEU A 95 -1.68 5.26 -13.25
N GLY A 96 -2.72 5.96 -12.76
CA GLY A 96 -3.03 6.06 -11.33
C GLY A 96 -3.34 4.68 -10.72
N ASN A 97 -4.15 3.87 -11.41
CA ASN A 97 -4.43 2.50 -10.99
C ASN A 97 -3.16 1.64 -10.95
N ALA A 98 -2.31 1.73 -11.98
CA ALA A 98 -1.04 0.99 -12.01
C ALA A 98 -0.10 1.40 -10.86
N ARG A 99 -0.02 2.71 -10.56
CA ARG A 99 0.76 3.25 -9.44
C ARG A 99 0.28 2.69 -8.10
N MET A 100 -1.04 2.69 -7.87
CA MET A 100 -1.65 2.12 -6.68
C MET A 100 -1.33 0.62 -6.52
N SER A 101 -1.45 -0.16 -7.59
CA SER A 101 -1.11 -1.59 -7.56
C SER A 101 0.37 -1.83 -7.22
N LEU A 102 1.30 -1.02 -7.75
CA LEU A 102 2.71 -1.14 -7.40
C LEU A 102 3.00 -0.78 -5.93
N GLU A 103 2.31 0.23 -5.40
CA GLU A 103 2.42 0.62 -3.99
C GLU A 103 1.91 -0.49 -3.06
N GLN A 104 0.78 -1.12 -3.39
CA GLN A 104 0.28 -2.28 -2.65
C GLN A 104 1.30 -3.42 -2.60
N VAL A 105 1.94 -3.75 -3.73
CA VAL A 105 3.00 -4.76 -3.78
C VAL A 105 4.21 -4.33 -2.95
N GLN A 106 4.61 -3.07 -3.00
CA GLN A 106 5.72 -2.55 -2.20
C GLN A 106 5.45 -2.68 -0.70
N LEU A 107 4.25 -2.33 -0.24
CA LEU A 107 3.84 -2.46 1.16
C LEU A 107 3.94 -3.91 1.63
N ARG A 108 3.39 -4.84 0.83
CA ARG A 108 3.46 -6.28 1.15
C ARG A 108 4.89 -6.80 1.23
N LEU A 109 5.75 -6.42 0.27
CA LEU A 109 7.16 -6.83 0.31
C LEU A 109 7.90 -6.27 1.53
N THR A 110 7.55 -5.05 1.98
CA THR A 110 8.09 -4.45 3.20
C THR A 110 7.62 -5.22 4.43
N THR A 111 6.34 -5.58 4.51
CA THR A 111 5.82 -6.43 5.60
C THR A 111 6.53 -7.80 5.64
N ILE A 112 6.75 -8.44 4.48
CA ILE A 112 7.48 -9.71 4.40
C ILE A 112 8.93 -9.53 4.87
N HIS A 113 9.57 -8.42 4.49
CA HIS A 113 10.91 -8.08 4.96
C HIS A 113 10.96 -8.00 6.50
N ASP A 114 10.05 -7.24 7.10
CA ASP A 114 10.05 -7.00 8.54
C ASP A 114 9.69 -8.27 9.33
N LEU A 115 8.74 -9.06 8.82
CA LEU A 115 8.39 -10.35 9.41
C LEU A 115 9.55 -11.35 9.33
N GLY A 116 10.26 -11.40 8.20
CA GLY A 116 11.42 -12.29 8.07
C GLY A 116 12.55 -11.91 9.03
N ASP A 117 12.75 -10.62 9.32
CA ASP A 117 13.69 -10.17 10.35
C ASP A 117 13.24 -10.54 11.76
N ALA A 118 11.94 -10.42 12.07
CA ALA A 118 11.39 -10.89 13.33
C ALA A 118 11.59 -12.40 13.51
N MET A 119 11.47 -13.19 12.45
CA MET A 119 11.70 -14.64 12.49
C MET A 119 13.15 -15.02 12.81
N VAL A 120 14.12 -14.26 12.29
CA VAL A 120 15.54 -14.45 12.66
C VAL A 120 15.76 -14.18 14.14
N ALA A 121 15.11 -13.17 14.70
CA ALA A 121 15.21 -12.83 16.13
C ALA A 121 14.52 -13.87 17.04
N ILE A 122 13.35 -14.39 16.65
CA ILE A 122 12.54 -15.32 17.47
C ILE A 122 13.05 -16.77 17.36
N GLY A 123 13.66 -17.14 16.23
CA GLY A 123 14.14 -18.50 15.96
C GLY A 123 15.00 -19.12 17.09
N PRO A 124 16.04 -18.43 17.58
CA PRO A 124 16.87 -18.92 18.69
C PRO A 124 16.08 -19.13 19.99
N ALA A 125 15.15 -18.23 20.33
CA ALA A 125 14.32 -18.36 21.53
C ALA A 125 13.44 -19.61 21.49
N MET A 126 12.85 -19.92 20.32
CA MET A 126 12.10 -21.16 20.12
C MET A 126 12.97 -22.42 20.25
N SER A 127 14.22 -22.36 19.76
CA SER A 127 15.18 -23.46 19.91
C SER A 127 15.52 -23.71 21.38
N THR A 128 15.77 -22.64 22.15
CA THR A 128 16.02 -22.71 23.59
C THR A 128 14.84 -23.33 24.33
N MET A 129 13.60 -22.90 24.00
CA MET A 129 12.37 -23.43 24.61
C MET A 129 12.20 -24.93 24.35
N LYS A 130 12.48 -25.39 23.13
CA LYS A 130 12.47 -26.82 22.78
C LYS A 130 13.53 -27.61 23.56
N GLY A 131 14.71 -27.02 23.78
CA GLY A 131 15.77 -27.61 24.60
C GLY A 131 15.39 -27.72 26.08
N LEU A 132 14.75 -26.68 26.63
CA LEU A 132 14.21 -26.69 28.00
C LEU A 132 13.11 -27.73 28.15
N LYS A 133 12.17 -27.84 27.20
CA LYS A 133 11.15 -28.90 27.19
C LYS A 133 11.77 -30.29 27.35
N SER A 134 12.77 -30.63 26.51
CA SER A 134 13.44 -31.94 26.57
C SER A 134 14.17 -32.21 27.89
N SER A 135 14.64 -31.15 28.56
CA SER A 135 15.44 -31.28 29.78
C SER A 135 14.56 -31.30 31.03
N LEU A 136 13.58 -30.40 31.09
CA LEU A 136 12.69 -30.19 32.22
C LEU A 136 11.55 -31.21 32.26
N GLY A 137 11.03 -31.66 31.11
CA GLY A 137 9.96 -32.67 31.05
C GLY A 137 10.35 -34.04 31.62
N ARG A 138 11.65 -34.30 31.82
CA ARG A 138 12.14 -35.51 32.50
C ARG A 138 11.97 -35.46 34.02
N PHE A 139 11.88 -34.27 34.60
CA PHE A 139 11.85 -34.05 36.04
C PHE A 139 10.58 -33.34 36.52
N MET A 140 9.88 -32.62 35.63
CA MET A 140 8.71 -31.83 35.95
C MET A 140 7.68 -31.89 34.79
N PRO A 141 6.78 -32.90 34.80
CA PRO A 141 5.79 -33.11 33.74
C PRO A 141 4.85 -31.91 33.53
N GLU A 142 4.51 -31.18 34.59
CA GLU A 142 3.66 -29.98 34.50
C GLU A 142 4.30 -28.87 33.64
N ALA A 143 5.61 -28.69 33.74
CA ALA A 143 6.32 -27.73 32.90
C ALA A 143 6.49 -28.20 31.45
N ASP A 144 6.49 -29.52 31.19
CA ASP A 144 6.46 -30.03 29.81
C ASP A 144 5.19 -29.61 29.10
N SER A 145 4.05 -29.70 29.78
CA SER A 145 2.76 -29.31 29.22
C SER A 145 2.69 -27.81 28.90
N GLU A 146 3.14 -26.96 29.83
CA GLU A 146 3.12 -25.51 29.64
C GLU A 146 4.07 -25.06 28.50
N LEU A 147 5.30 -25.62 28.47
CA LEU A 147 6.27 -25.34 27.40
C LEU A 147 5.77 -25.85 26.03
N ASN A 148 5.01 -26.94 26.01
CA ASN A 148 4.38 -27.44 24.78
C ASN A 148 3.31 -26.48 24.26
N THR A 149 2.44 -25.98 25.14
CA THR A 149 1.44 -24.95 24.79
C THR A 149 2.13 -23.70 24.25
N MET A 150 3.14 -23.19 24.94
CA MET A 150 3.88 -22.00 24.49
C MET A 150 4.55 -22.21 23.13
N THR A 151 5.16 -23.38 22.92
CA THR A 151 5.76 -23.76 21.62
C THR A 151 4.70 -23.85 20.52
N GLN A 152 3.52 -24.39 20.82
CA GLN A 152 2.41 -24.53 19.86
C GLN A 152 1.84 -23.16 19.49
N THR A 153 1.61 -22.28 20.48
CA THR A 153 1.13 -20.90 20.26
C THR A 153 2.12 -20.12 19.40
N LEU A 154 3.42 -20.18 19.69
CA LEU A 154 4.44 -19.49 18.91
C LEU A 154 4.57 -20.03 17.48
N ASN A 155 4.47 -21.36 17.29
CA ASN A 155 4.44 -21.94 15.95
C ASN A 155 3.16 -21.54 15.18
N GLY A 156 2.02 -21.49 15.85
CA GLY A 156 0.75 -21.02 15.27
C GLY A 156 0.88 -19.59 14.78
N LEU A 157 1.34 -18.67 15.63
CA LEU A 157 1.59 -17.27 15.27
C LEU A 157 2.57 -17.13 14.09
N MET A 158 3.61 -17.96 14.04
CA MET A 158 4.59 -17.95 12.94
C MET A 158 3.97 -18.40 11.62
N VAL A 159 3.13 -19.43 11.64
CA VAL A 159 2.41 -19.92 10.46
C VAL A 159 1.37 -18.91 10.03
N ASP A 160 0.57 -18.38 10.94
CA ASP A 160 -0.49 -17.40 10.63
C ASP A 160 0.10 -16.10 10.06
N SER A 161 1.26 -15.67 10.54
CA SER A 161 1.95 -14.49 10.01
C SER A 161 2.45 -14.67 8.57
N LEU A 162 2.78 -15.91 8.15
CA LEU A 162 3.24 -16.23 6.79
C LEU A 162 2.12 -16.67 5.86
N ALA A 163 1.16 -17.41 6.39
CA ALA A 163 0.01 -17.96 5.69
C ALA A 163 -1.09 -16.92 5.51
N GLY A 164 -0.97 -15.75 6.17
CA GLY A 164 -1.89 -14.63 6.18
C GLY A 164 -2.84 -14.70 5.00
N ASP A 165 -4.07 -15.11 5.30
CA ASP A 165 -5.22 -15.49 4.45
C ASP A 165 -5.61 -14.42 3.39
N SER A 166 -4.63 -13.97 2.62
CA SER A 166 -4.62 -12.67 1.91
C SER A 166 -3.99 -12.77 0.52
N PHE A 167 -3.80 -14.00 0.03
CA PHE A 167 -3.57 -14.26 -1.40
C PHE A 167 -4.85 -14.19 -2.23
N ASN A 168 -6.01 -14.03 -1.58
CA ASN A 168 -7.27 -13.73 -2.25
C ASN A 168 -7.61 -12.26 -2.04
N VAL A 169 -7.71 -11.51 -3.12
CA VAL A 169 -8.11 -10.09 -3.13
C VAL A 169 -9.58 -9.90 -2.72
N GLU A 170 -10.34 -10.99 -2.59
CA GLU A 170 -11.72 -11.03 -2.10
C GLU A 170 -11.81 -11.78 -0.76
N SER A 171 -11.87 -11.09 0.36
CA SER A 171 -12.48 -11.63 1.58
C SER A 171 -13.35 -10.57 2.26
N ASP A 172 -14.65 -10.85 2.38
CA ASP A 172 -15.70 -9.92 2.83
C ASP A 172 -15.46 -9.31 4.22
N VAL A 173 -14.65 -9.95 5.07
CA VAL A 173 -14.32 -9.46 6.42
C VAL A 173 -13.43 -8.21 6.35
N SER A 174 -12.61 -8.05 5.30
CA SER A 174 -11.75 -6.87 5.12
C SER A 174 -12.54 -5.60 4.76
N ASN A 175 -13.76 -5.73 4.21
CA ASN A 175 -14.52 -4.58 3.73
C ASN A 175 -15.11 -3.71 4.84
N GLU A 176 -15.60 -4.25 5.96
CA GLU A 176 -16.23 -3.42 7.01
C GLU A 176 -15.21 -2.56 7.78
N GLU A 177 -14.05 -3.14 8.12
CA GLU A 177 -12.97 -2.39 8.76
C GLU A 177 -12.37 -1.36 7.80
N THR A 178 -12.18 -1.74 6.53
CA THR A 178 -11.73 -0.80 5.49
C THR A 178 -12.71 0.36 5.33
N GLU A 179 -14.02 0.11 5.32
CA GLU A 179 -15.04 1.14 5.18
C GLU A 179 -15.03 2.12 6.38
N LYS A 180 -14.87 1.62 7.61
CA LYS A 180 -14.72 2.47 8.80
C LYS A 180 -13.48 3.35 8.72
N ILE A 181 -12.34 2.80 8.29
CA ILE A 181 -11.09 3.55 8.11
C ILE A 181 -11.26 4.62 7.02
N LEU A 182 -11.92 4.29 5.90
CA LEU A 182 -12.19 5.25 4.83
C LEU A 182 -13.12 6.38 5.29
N GLN A 183 -14.12 6.06 6.11
CA GLN A 183 -15.02 7.06 6.68
C GLN A 183 -14.30 8.01 7.64
N GLU A 184 -13.44 7.48 8.51
CA GLU A 184 -12.59 8.30 9.40
C GLU A 184 -11.64 9.19 8.60
N ALA A 185 -10.96 8.63 7.60
CA ALA A 185 -10.06 9.37 6.73
C ALA A 185 -10.79 10.49 5.95
N SER A 186 -11.99 10.23 5.46
CA SER A 186 -12.82 11.23 4.77
C SER A 186 -13.19 12.38 5.71
N ALA A 187 -13.63 12.08 6.93
CA ALA A 187 -13.96 13.10 7.92
C ALA A 187 -12.77 14.01 8.25
N VAL A 188 -11.56 13.44 8.37
CA VAL A 188 -10.33 14.20 8.57
C VAL A 188 -9.97 15.05 7.34
N ALA A 189 -10.13 14.52 6.13
CA ALA A 189 -9.85 15.25 4.90
C ALA A 189 -10.81 16.45 4.70
N GLU A 190 -12.10 16.26 4.97
CA GLU A 190 -13.12 17.33 4.91
C GLU A 190 -12.81 18.45 5.91
N GLN A 191 -12.40 18.12 7.13
CA GLN A 191 -12.00 19.10 8.14
C GLN A 191 -10.81 19.96 7.66
N GLN A 192 -9.80 19.35 7.03
CA GLN A 192 -8.65 20.09 6.48
C GLN A 192 -9.00 20.98 5.28
N ILE A 193 -10.02 20.61 4.50
CA ILE A 193 -10.49 21.39 3.36
C ILE A 193 -11.30 22.61 3.83
N GLY A 194 -12.11 22.45 4.89
CA GLY A 194 -12.87 23.54 5.52
C GLY A 194 -11.99 24.71 5.98
N ASP A 195 -10.78 24.42 6.47
CA ASP A 195 -9.80 25.44 6.91
C ASP A 195 -9.07 26.15 5.76
N LYS A 196 -9.13 25.62 4.52
CA LYS A 196 -8.46 26.19 3.33
C LYS A 196 -9.38 27.00 2.42
N PHE A 197 -10.68 27.00 2.65
CA PHE A 197 -11.61 27.88 1.93
C PHE A 197 -11.80 29.20 2.70
N PRO A 198 -11.46 30.37 2.13
CA PRO A 198 -11.89 31.64 2.71
C PRO A 198 -13.43 31.68 2.70
N SER A 199 -14.02 32.10 3.81
CA SER A 199 -15.46 32.23 3.98
C SER A 199 -16.02 33.10 2.85
N VAL A 200 -16.99 32.59 2.09
CA VAL A 200 -17.71 33.42 1.13
C VAL A 200 -18.38 34.58 1.89
N PRO A 201 -18.17 35.85 1.48
CA PRO A 201 -18.77 36.98 2.18
C PRO A 201 -20.30 36.83 2.12
N SER A 202 -20.93 36.73 3.29
CA SER A 202 -22.38 36.70 3.41
C SER A 202 -22.95 37.99 2.80
N SER A 203 -23.78 37.85 1.77
CA SER A 203 -24.58 38.95 1.25
C SER A 203 -25.69 39.27 2.25
N THR A 204 -25.37 40.02 3.30
CA THR A 204 -26.36 40.70 4.13
C THR A 204 -26.73 42.02 3.44
N GLY A 205 -27.81 41.97 2.68
CA GLY A 205 -28.33 43.15 1.98
C GLY A 205 -29.66 42.98 1.28
N LEU A 206 -30.53 42.06 1.71
CA LEU A 206 -31.94 42.08 1.30
C LEU A 206 -32.71 43.03 2.24
N SER A 207 -32.80 44.31 1.87
CA SER A 207 -33.83 45.22 2.38
C SER A 207 -34.95 45.29 1.35
N SER A 208 -35.91 44.38 1.44
CA SER A 208 -37.18 44.45 0.72
C SER A 208 -38.28 44.84 1.71
N GLN A 209 -38.57 46.13 1.74
CA GLN A 209 -39.59 46.78 2.53
C GLN A 209 -40.97 46.22 2.13
N SER A 210 -41.65 45.51 3.04
CA SER A 210 -43.03 45.06 2.84
C SER A 210 -44.00 46.23 3.12
N THR A 211 -44.63 46.76 2.07
CA THR A 211 -45.76 47.68 2.18
C THR A 211 -47.04 46.87 2.42
N THR A 212 -47.61 46.96 3.61
CA THR A 212 -48.97 46.52 3.92
C THR A 212 -49.98 47.55 3.40
N SER A 213 -50.81 47.17 2.42
CA SER A 213 -52.05 47.88 2.07
C SER A 213 -53.24 47.00 2.42
N THR A 214 -54.05 47.48 3.36
CA THR A 214 -55.33 46.93 3.80
C THR A 214 -56.43 47.37 2.83
N PHE A 215 -57.29 46.45 2.40
CA PHE A 215 -58.60 46.77 1.83
C PHE A 215 -59.64 45.77 2.35
N GLU A 216 -60.80 46.33 2.72
CA GLU A 216 -62.01 45.79 3.37
C GLU A 216 -61.94 45.45 4.88
#